data_AF-A0A6L5Y2M5-F1
#
_entry.id   AF-A0A6L5Y2M5-F1
#
_cell.length_a   1.000
_cell.length_b   1.000
_cell.length_c   1.000
_cell.angle_alpha   90.00
_cell.angle_beta   90.00
_cell.angle_gamma   90.00
#
_symmetry.space_group_name_H-M   'P 1'
#
loop_
_entity.id
_entity.type
_entity.pdbx_description
1 polymer ?
#
loop_
_entity_poly.entity_id
_entity_poly.type
_entity_poly.pdbx_seq_one_letter_code
_entity_poly.pdbx_strand_id
1 'polypeptide(L)'
;MKNRFTTGVLVGAGSAVFAILLAAFLILGKGNLVINRNVAEENSQIIKKVSLLEQYIDTYYLRDTDKKQYAEGIYKGLLASLDDPYSTYYTKEEYDEVMTKSSGTYCGIGASVMQDGKSGVITIVSPFEGSPAEEAGVLPGDIVYKVEGKEVTGKDLSEVVSKMKGEEGTTVDMSLLRDTEVIDVTITRKEIETPTVQSKMLEKEKIGYIRISGFEGVTAEQFKSALEELEQKGEKGLIIDLRGNGGGRLDAVVDMLDRMLPKGVIVSTKTKEGKGEEYKSSGKEQFDKPLAVLINGNSASASEVFAGAIQDYGIGKLVGTTSFGKGIVQTVFKLDDGSAVKLTTSEYFTPKGRNIHGKGLKPDVEVELDEELAKKINIKESDDNQLQKAIDVVQGMME
;
A
#
# COMPACT_ATOMS: atom_id res chain seq x y z
N MET A 1 21.04 26.08 -1.99
CA MET A 1 19.65 25.70 -1.65
C MET A 1 18.91 25.42 -2.96
N LYS A 2 18.94 24.17 -3.44
CA LYS A 2 18.32 23.75 -4.71
C LYS A 2 17.44 22.52 -4.43
N ASN A 3 16.21 22.51 -4.95
CA ASN A 3 15.32 21.37 -5.18
C ASN A 3 14.79 20.51 -4.00
N ARG A 4 14.41 21.11 -2.85
CA ARG A 4 13.65 20.34 -1.83
C ARG A 4 12.15 20.20 -2.12
N PHE A 5 11.56 21.10 -2.91
CA PHE A 5 10.11 21.07 -3.21
C PHE A 5 9.69 19.89 -4.11
N THR A 6 10.50 19.55 -5.12
CA THR A 6 10.22 18.40 -6.01
C THR A 6 10.50 17.05 -5.36
N THR A 7 11.37 17.01 -4.35
CA THR A 7 11.73 15.76 -3.66
C THR A 7 10.59 15.29 -2.74
N GLY A 8 9.82 16.20 -2.15
CA GLY A 8 8.64 15.85 -1.33
C GLY A 8 7.47 15.27 -2.14
N VAL A 9 7.26 15.75 -3.37
CA VAL A 9 6.18 15.27 -4.26
C VAL A 9 6.43 13.83 -4.75
N LEU A 10 7.70 13.48 -5.05
CA LEU A 10 8.06 12.15 -5.55
C LEU A 10 7.99 11.06 -4.47
N VAL A 11 8.28 11.38 -3.20
CA VAL A 11 8.19 10.41 -2.09
C VAL A 11 6.73 10.18 -1.67
N GLY A 12 5.88 11.20 -1.80
CA GLY A 12 4.44 11.12 -1.46
C GLY A 12 3.66 10.12 -2.33
N ALA A 13 3.94 10.09 -3.65
CA ALA A 13 3.21 9.23 -4.59
C ALA A 13 3.58 7.73 -4.49
N GLY A 14 4.80 7.41 -4.03
CA GLY A 14 5.29 6.02 -3.92
C GLY A 14 5.10 5.37 -2.54
N SER A 15 4.67 6.12 -1.53
CA SER A 15 4.60 5.61 -0.16
C SER A 15 3.31 4.83 0.10
N ALA A 16 3.44 3.53 0.42
CA ALA A 16 2.33 2.73 0.89
C ALA A 16 1.67 3.41 2.11
N VAL A 17 0.33 3.43 2.10
CA VAL A 17 -0.47 4.16 3.07
C VAL A 17 -0.58 3.32 4.33
N PHE A 18 0.34 3.54 5.27
CA PHE A 18 0.20 3.02 6.63
C PHE A 18 -0.66 3.95 7.45
N ALA A 19 -1.96 3.85 7.20
CA ALA A 19 -2.96 4.62 7.90
C ALA A 19 -3.76 3.70 8.84
N ILE A 20 -4.02 4.21 10.04
CA ILE A 20 -5.15 3.73 10.82
C ILE A 20 -6.37 4.45 10.26
N LEU A 21 -7.16 3.75 9.45
CA LEU A 21 -8.46 4.21 8.99
C LEU A 21 -9.49 3.87 10.06
N LEU A 22 -9.55 4.71 11.10
CA LEU A 22 -10.68 4.69 12.02
C LEU A 22 -11.94 5.06 11.23
N ALA A 23 -12.91 4.15 11.18
CA ALA A 23 -14.29 4.53 10.93
C ALA A 23 -14.67 5.50 12.07
N ALA A 24 -14.52 6.79 11.84
CA ALA A 24 -14.94 7.82 12.78
C ALA A 24 -16.47 7.90 12.79
N PHE A 25 -17.13 6.80 13.18
CA PHE A 25 -18.50 6.82 13.63
C PHE A 25 -18.50 7.44 15.02
N LEU A 26 -18.85 8.72 15.07
CA LEU A 26 -19.40 9.41 16.25
C LEU A 26 -18.65 9.18 17.56
N ILE A 27 -17.44 9.73 17.66
CA ILE A 27 -17.01 10.35 18.93
C ILE A 27 -16.89 11.85 18.66
N LEU A 28 -18.06 12.49 18.53
CA LEU A 28 -18.27 13.87 19.00
C LEU A 28 -18.16 13.85 20.53
N GLY A 29 -17.01 13.46 21.05
CA GLY A 29 -16.59 13.84 22.38
C GLY A 29 -16.38 15.34 22.34
N LYS A 30 -17.08 16.07 23.20
CA LYS A 30 -16.93 17.52 23.41
C LYS A 30 -15.53 17.84 23.97
N GLY A 31 -14.47 17.52 23.23
CA GLY A 31 -13.15 18.06 23.45
C GLY A 31 -13.16 19.47 22.88
N ASN A 32 -13.31 20.47 23.74
CA ASN A 32 -13.04 21.85 23.33
C ASN A 32 -11.62 21.88 22.79
N LEU A 33 -11.46 22.17 21.49
CA LEU A 33 -10.17 22.59 20.95
C LEU A 33 -9.84 23.91 21.65
N VAL A 34 -9.05 23.85 22.72
CA VAL A 34 -8.66 25.05 23.46
C VAL A 34 -7.64 25.80 22.61
N ILE A 35 -8.13 26.73 21.79
CA ILE A 35 -7.28 27.66 21.04
C ILE A 35 -6.68 28.63 22.08
N ASN A 36 -5.40 28.45 22.35
CA ASN A 36 -4.64 29.31 23.25
C ASN A 36 -4.59 30.75 22.67
N ARG A 37 -4.83 31.80 23.48
CA ARG A 37 -4.95 33.20 22.99
C ARG A 37 -3.69 33.71 22.27
N ASN A 38 -2.50 33.25 22.65
CA ASN A 38 -1.24 33.60 21.98
C ASN A 38 -1.15 33.00 20.56
N VAL A 39 -1.73 31.81 20.35
CA VAL A 39 -1.84 31.18 19.02
C VAL A 39 -2.82 31.96 18.13
N ALA A 40 -3.85 32.58 18.71
CA ALA A 40 -4.80 33.40 17.95
C ALA A 40 -4.18 34.71 17.41
N GLU A 41 -3.26 35.35 18.13
CA GLU A 41 -2.56 36.56 17.67
C GLU A 41 -1.51 36.27 16.60
N GLU A 42 -0.70 35.22 16.75
CA GLU A 42 0.27 34.78 15.73
C GLU A 42 -0.45 34.31 14.44
N ASN A 43 -1.53 33.54 14.58
CA ASN A 43 -2.37 33.14 13.43
C ASN A 43 -2.95 34.37 12.70
N SER A 44 -3.28 35.44 13.42
CA SER A 44 -3.77 36.69 12.80
C SER A 44 -2.71 37.34 11.90
N GLN A 45 -1.44 37.31 12.29
CA GLN A 45 -0.36 37.88 11.48
C GLN A 45 -0.09 37.06 10.21
N ILE A 46 -0.12 35.72 10.31
CA ILE A 46 0.06 34.82 9.17
C ILE A 46 -1.04 35.04 8.15
N ILE A 47 -2.31 35.02 8.58
CA ILE A 47 -3.46 35.23 7.70
C ILE A 47 -3.38 36.59 7.00
N LYS A 48 -3.09 37.67 7.75
CA LYS A 48 -2.91 39.01 7.18
C LYS A 48 -1.83 39.05 6.10
N LYS A 49 -0.69 38.39 6.34
CA LYS A 49 0.40 38.35 5.38
C LYS A 49 0.03 37.56 4.14
N VAL A 50 -0.64 36.42 4.27
CA VAL A 50 -1.15 35.64 3.13
C VAL A 50 -2.13 36.48 2.30
N SER A 51 -3.09 37.16 2.92
CA SER A 51 -4.04 38.03 2.20
C SER A 51 -3.36 39.20 1.48
N LEU A 52 -2.29 39.78 2.05
CA LEU A 52 -1.52 40.82 1.35
C LEU A 52 -0.77 40.26 0.14
N LEU A 53 -0.22 39.04 0.23
CA LEU A 53 0.42 38.38 -0.90
C LEU A 53 -0.59 38.07 -2.01
N GLU A 54 -1.80 37.62 -1.66
CA GLU A 54 -2.91 37.44 -2.61
C GLU A 54 -3.22 38.74 -3.35
N GLN A 55 -3.32 39.86 -2.65
CA GLN A 55 -3.57 41.17 -3.27
C GLN A 55 -2.47 41.55 -4.27
N TYR A 56 -1.20 41.28 -3.94
CA TYR A 56 -0.10 41.53 -4.88
C TYR A 56 -0.15 40.62 -6.10
N ILE A 57 -0.52 39.35 -5.95
CA ILE A 57 -0.71 38.42 -7.06
C ILE A 57 -1.85 38.91 -7.95
N ASP A 58 -3.03 39.18 -7.39
CA ASP A 58 -4.21 39.65 -8.13
C ASP A 58 -3.95 40.98 -8.87
N THR A 59 -3.11 41.86 -8.30
CA THR A 59 -2.83 43.19 -8.88
C THR A 59 -1.71 43.18 -9.92
N TYR A 60 -0.66 42.40 -9.69
CA TYR A 60 0.61 42.54 -10.42
C TYR A 60 1.06 41.27 -11.17
N TYR A 61 0.47 40.11 -10.90
CA TYR A 61 0.85 38.89 -11.61
C TYR A 61 0.38 38.96 -13.06
N LEU A 62 1.29 38.62 -13.98
CA LEU A 62 1.09 38.83 -15.42
C LEU A 62 0.03 37.90 -16.04
N ARG A 63 -0.30 36.79 -15.38
CA ARG A 63 -1.15 35.72 -15.93
C ARG A 63 -2.39 35.51 -15.07
N ASP A 64 -3.41 34.92 -15.67
CA ASP A 64 -4.58 34.48 -14.92
C ASP A 64 -4.20 33.43 -13.87
N THR A 65 -4.88 33.49 -12.73
CA THR A 65 -4.68 32.56 -11.61
C THR A 65 -5.92 31.72 -11.37
N ASP A 66 -5.73 30.42 -11.12
CA ASP A 66 -6.77 29.56 -10.58
C ASP A 66 -6.73 29.58 -9.05
N LYS A 67 -7.80 30.11 -8.44
CA LYS A 67 -7.92 30.21 -6.97
C LYS A 67 -7.95 28.82 -6.31
N LYS A 68 -8.44 27.78 -6.98
CA LYS A 68 -8.43 26.40 -6.47
C LYS A 68 -7.00 25.89 -6.36
N GLN A 69 -6.23 25.98 -7.44
CA GLN A 69 -4.82 25.57 -7.46
C GLN A 69 -3.98 26.35 -6.44
N TYR A 70 -4.26 27.64 -6.29
CA TYR A 70 -3.60 28.49 -5.30
C TYR A 70 -3.87 28.03 -3.86
N ALA A 71 -5.13 27.77 -3.50
CA ALA A 71 -5.52 27.31 -2.17
C ALA A 71 -4.88 25.94 -1.84
N GLU A 72 -4.92 25.00 -2.78
CA GLU A 72 -4.26 23.69 -2.63
C GLU A 72 -2.75 23.83 -2.40
N GLY A 73 -2.11 24.76 -3.11
CA GLY A 73 -0.69 25.09 -2.92
C GLY A 73 -0.38 25.59 -1.51
N ILE A 74 -1.24 26.45 -0.93
CA ILE A 74 -1.11 26.88 0.47
C ILE A 74 -1.24 25.70 1.42
N TYR A 75 -2.28 24.86 1.26
CA TYR A 75 -2.52 23.73 2.15
C TYR A 75 -1.37 22.75 2.12
N LYS A 76 -0.93 22.33 0.93
CA LYS A 76 0.23 21.43 0.76
C LYS A 76 1.51 22.07 1.33
N GLY A 77 1.72 23.37 1.12
CA GLY A 77 2.84 24.11 1.69
C GLY A 77 2.86 24.15 3.22
N LEU A 78 1.68 24.30 3.85
CA LEU A 78 1.54 24.24 5.31
C LEU A 78 1.98 22.89 5.86
N LEU A 79 1.51 21.78 5.27
CA LEU A 79 1.88 20.44 5.73
C LEU A 79 3.36 20.13 5.46
N ALA A 80 3.89 20.58 4.32
CA ALA A 80 5.31 20.43 4.00
C ALA A 80 6.24 21.18 4.99
N SER A 81 5.73 22.23 5.68
CA SER A 81 6.51 22.97 6.68
C SER A 81 6.83 22.16 7.94
N LEU A 82 6.18 21.00 8.15
CA LEU A 82 6.44 20.11 9.27
C LEU A 82 7.78 19.34 9.14
N ASP A 83 8.43 19.40 7.97
CA ASP A 83 9.61 18.58 7.61
C ASP A 83 9.39 17.07 7.83
N ASP A 84 8.12 16.67 7.80
CA ASP A 84 7.66 15.29 7.88
C ASP A 84 7.18 14.85 6.48
N PRO A 85 7.95 14.01 5.76
CA PRO A 85 7.59 13.59 4.40
C PRO A 85 6.33 12.71 4.36
N TYR A 86 5.80 12.29 5.51
CA TYR A 86 4.59 11.47 5.60
C TYR A 86 3.32 12.29 5.87
N SER A 87 3.45 13.56 6.26
CA SER A 87 2.32 14.45 6.50
C SER A 87 1.98 15.25 5.23
N THR A 88 0.75 15.15 4.75
CA THR A 88 0.33 15.81 3.50
C THR A 88 -1.15 16.16 3.51
N TYR A 89 -1.51 17.15 2.69
CA TYR A 89 -2.89 17.40 2.27
C TYR A 89 -3.17 16.60 1.00
N TYR A 90 -4.36 16.01 0.93
CA TYR A 90 -4.93 15.39 -0.25
C TYR A 90 -6.10 16.23 -0.73
N THR A 91 -6.13 16.56 -2.01
CA THR A 91 -7.38 17.03 -2.63
C THR A 91 -8.44 15.94 -2.54
N LYS A 92 -9.69 16.28 -2.86
CA LYS A 92 -10.76 15.27 -2.92
C LYS A 92 -10.40 14.11 -3.85
N GLU A 93 -9.89 14.44 -5.04
CA GLU A 93 -9.52 13.46 -6.06
C GLU A 93 -8.36 12.57 -5.58
N GLU A 94 -7.30 13.17 -5.02
CA GLU A 94 -6.17 12.43 -4.45
C GLU A 94 -6.60 11.54 -3.27
N TYR A 95 -7.53 12.02 -2.44
CA TYR A 95 -8.07 11.25 -1.32
C TYR A 95 -8.88 10.04 -1.80
N ASP A 96 -9.75 10.22 -2.81
CA ASP A 96 -10.54 9.12 -3.39
C ASP A 96 -9.62 8.04 -4.00
N GLU A 97 -8.54 8.43 -4.69
CA GLU A 97 -7.53 7.50 -5.22
C GLU A 97 -6.81 6.73 -4.11
N VAL A 98 -6.38 7.43 -3.05
CA VAL A 98 -5.75 6.83 -1.86
C VAL A 98 -6.68 5.83 -1.18
N MET A 99 -7.96 6.17 -1.04
CA MET A 99 -8.96 5.31 -0.41
C MET A 99 -9.26 4.07 -1.25
N THR A 100 -9.35 4.21 -2.58
CA THR A 100 -9.52 3.09 -3.52
C THR A 100 -8.32 2.13 -3.43
N LYS A 101 -7.10 2.67 -3.42
CA LYS A 101 -5.90 1.85 -3.24
C LYS A 101 -5.90 1.17 -1.88
N SER A 102 -6.28 1.88 -0.82
CA SER A 102 -6.27 1.35 0.55
C SER A 102 -7.34 0.27 0.79
N SER A 103 -8.51 0.37 0.17
CA SER A 103 -9.51 -0.71 0.22
C SER A 103 -9.02 -1.94 -0.53
N GLY A 104 -8.21 -1.74 -1.58
CA GLY A 104 -7.82 -2.80 -2.50
C GLY A 104 -8.96 -3.19 -3.46
N THR A 105 -10.05 -2.44 -3.45
CA THR A 105 -11.23 -2.68 -4.29
C THR A 105 -11.46 -1.52 -5.24
N TYR A 106 -11.91 -1.82 -6.45
CA TYR A 106 -12.37 -0.80 -7.40
C TYR A 106 -13.42 -1.38 -8.34
N CYS A 107 -14.27 -0.53 -8.92
CA CYS A 107 -15.21 -0.99 -9.93
C CYS A 107 -14.62 -0.88 -11.35
N GLY A 108 -14.61 -1.98 -12.09
CA GLY A 108 -14.05 -2.03 -13.45
C GLY A 108 -14.07 -3.43 -14.05
N ILE A 109 -13.16 -3.67 -15.00
CA ILE A 109 -13.08 -4.92 -15.77
C ILE A 109 -12.19 -6.00 -15.15
N GLY A 110 -11.40 -5.67 -14.12
CA GLY A 110 -10.50 -6.61 -13.45
C GLY A 110 -9.41 -7.22 -14.35
N ALA A 111 -8.52 -6.35 -14.85
CA ALA A 111 -7.32 -6.76 -15.57
C ALA A 111 -6.15 -5.84 -15.24
N SER A 112 -4.94 -6.40 -15.26
CA SER A 112 -3.70 -5.64 -15.23
C SER A 112 -3.30 -5.23 -16.64
N VAL A 113 -2.91 -3.96 -16.80
CA VAL A 113 -2.44 -3.40 -18.07
C VAL A 113 -1.07 -2.78 -17.91
N MET A 114 -0.29 -2.81 -18.99
CA MET A 114 0.99 -2.13 -19.08
C MET A 114 1.03 -1.30 -20.35
N GLN A 115 1.66 -0.13 -20.27
CA GLN A 115 1.95 0.68 -21.44
C GLN A 115 3.44 0.55 -21.80
N ASP A 116 3.74 0.21 -23.05
CA ASP A 116 5.10 0.25 -23.55
C ASP A 116 5.56 1.71 -23.66
N GLY A 117 6.65 2.05 -22.96
CA GLY A 117 7.12 3.43 -22.85
C GLY A 117 7.69 4.03 -24.14
N LYS A 118 7.91 3.24 -25.20
CA LYS A 118 8.40 3.74 -26.49
C LYS A 118 7.28 3.91 -27.52
N SER A 119 6.41 2.91 -27.61
CA SER A 119 5.33 2.87 -28.59
C SER A 119 4.02 3.45 -28.07
N GLY A 120 3.85 3.56 -26.75
CA GLY A 120 2.60 3.98 -26.13
C GLY A 120 1.49 2.94 -26.24
N VAL A 121 1.79 1.72 -26.70
CA VAL A 121 0.83 0.61 -26.83
C VAL A 121 0.46 0.11 -25.44
N ILE A 122 -0.84 -0.04 -25.21
CA ILE A 122 -1.39 -0.56 -23.96
C ILE A 122 -1.74 -2.04 -24.17
N THR A 123 -1.20 -2.90 -23.33
CA THR A 123 -1.33 -4.36 -23.43
C THR A 123 -1.88 -4.92 -22.13
N ILE A 124 -2.78 -5.90 -22.23
CA ILE A 124 -3.24 -6.70 -21.10
C ILE A 124 -2.08 -7.58 -20.63
N VAL A 125 -1.64 -7.38 -19.40
CA VAL A 125 -0.65 -8.25 -18.76
C VAL A 125 -1.34 -9.54 -18.33
N SER A 126 -2.46 -9.42 -17.63
CA SER A 126 -3.27 -10.56 -17.21
C SER A 126 -4.67 -10.09 -16.79
N PRO A 127 -5.76 -10.75 -17.22
CA PRO A 127 -7.02 -10.63 -16.50
C PRO A 127 -6.86 -11.23 -15.09
N PHE A 128 -7.64 -10.74 -14.13
CA PHE A 128 -7.74 -11.37 -12.82
C PHE A 128 -8.69 -12.57 -12.89
N GLU A 129 -8.40 -13.61 -12.10
CA GLU A 129 -9.25 -14.80 -12.04
C GLU A 129 -10.66 -14.44 -11.57
N GLY A 130 -11.68 -14.97 -12.25
CA GLY A 130 -13.08 -14.70 -11.99
C GLY A 130 -13.52 -13.26 -12.29
N SER A 131 -12.73 -12.47 -13.04
CA SER A 131 -13.07 -11.09 -13.37
C SER A 131 -13.96 -10.98 -14.62
N PRO A 132 -14.62 -9.82 -14.85
CA PRO A 132 -15.40 -9.64 -16.07
C PRO A 132 -14.55 -9.70 -17.35
N ALA A 133 -13.30 -9.27 -17.28
CA ALA A 133 -12.37 -9.39 -18.41
C ALA A 133 -12.05 -10.85 -18.72
N GLU A 134 -11.80 -11.68 -17.71
CA GLU A 134 -11.61 -13.13 -17.92
C GLU A 134 -12.86 -13.77 -18.52
N GLU A 135 -14.03 -13.50 -17.94
CA GLU A 135 -15.33 -14.00 -18.41
C GLU A 135 -15.64 -13.56 -19.86
N ALA A 136 -15.21 -12.36 -20.25
CA ALA A 136 -15.36 -11.83 -21.61
C ALA A 136 -14.30 -12.37 -22.60
N GLY A 137 -13.40 -13.26 -22.16
CA GLY A 137 -12.40 -13.88 -23.03
C GLY A 137 -11.20 -13.00 -23.35
N VAL A 138 -10.92 -11.99 -22.53
CA VAL A 138 -9.69 -11.18 -22.60
C VAL A 138 -8.51 -12.05 -22.19
N LEU A 139 -7.42 -11.99 -22.94
CA LEU A 139 -6.22 -12.82 -22.72
C LEU A 139 -4.97 -11.97 -22.46
N PRO A 140 -3.97 -12.54 -21.74
CA PRO A 140 -2.63 -11.96 -21.69
C PRO A 140 -2.07 -11.70 -23.10
N GLY A 141 -1.51 -10.52 -23.31
CA GLY A 141 -0.94 -10.09 -24.59
C GLY A 141 -1.91 -9.34 -25.51
N ASP A 142 -3.21 -9.33 -25.22
CA ASP A 142 -4.17 -8.53 -25.99
C ASP A 142 -3.80 -7.04 -25.95
N ILE A 143 -3.77 -6.39 -27.11
CA ILE A 143 -3.51 -4.95 -27.23
C ILE A 143 -4.84 -4.20 -27.17
N VAL A 144 -4.95 -3.23 -26.26
CA VAL A 144 -6.13 -2.37 -26.17
C VAL A 144 -6.08 -1.34 -27.30
N TYR A 145 -6.87 -1.56 -28.36
CA TYR A 145 -6.89 -0.71 -29.54
C TYR A 145 -7.95 0.39 -29.43
N LYS A 146 -9.18 0.05 -29.01
CA LYS A 146 -10.26 1.01 -28.76
C LYS A 146 -10.96 0.79 -27.44
N VAL A 147 -11.45 1.89 -26.86
CA VAL A 147 -12.37 1.91 -25.71
C VAL A 147 -13.48 2.90 -26.02
N GLU A 148 -14.74 2.48 -25.90
CA GLU A 148 -15.93 3.28 -26.24
C GLU A 148 -15.87 3.84 -27.69
N GLY A 149 -15.44 2.98 -28.63
CA GLY A 149 -15.28 3.31 -30.04
C GLY A 149 -14.13 4.27 -30.38
N LYS A 150 -13.38 4.75 -29.39
CA LYS A 150 -12.25 5.68 -29.57
C LYS A 150 -10.93 4.93 -29.53
N GLU A 151 -10.06 5.22 -30.50
CA GLU A 151 -8.70 4.69 -30.50
C GLU A 151 -7.91 5.24 -29.30
N VAL A 152 -7.20 4.34 -28.62
CA VAL A 152 -6.45 4.65 -27.39
C VAL A 152 -4.93 4.49 -27.52
N THR A 153 -4.43 4.08 -28.69
CA THR A 153 -3.00 3.99 -28.97
C THR A 153 -2.31 5.35 -28.73
N GLY A 154 -1.25 5.38 -27.93
CA GLY A 154 -0.49 6.61 -27.63
C GLY A 154 -1.22 7.60 -26.71
N LYS A 155 -2.39 7.25 -26.17
CA LYS A 155 -3.03 8.00 -25.07
C LYS A 155 -2.34 7.72 -23.75
N ASP A 156 -2.53 8.62 -22.80
CA ASP A 156 -2.03 8.41 -21.44
C ASP A 156 -2.72 7.19 -20.80
N LEU A 157 -1.93 6.33 -20.16
CA LEU A 157 -2.44 5.10 -19.54
C LEU A 157 -3.55 5.39 -18.51
N SER A 158 -3.42 6.44 -17.71
CA SER A 158 -4.43 6.80 -16.69
C SER A 158 -5.74 7.24 -17.31
N GLU A 159 -5.69 7.95 -18.45
CA GLU A 159 -6.87 8.35 -19.21
C GLU A 159 -7.60 7.12 -19.79
N VAL A 160 -6.86 6.10 -20.20
CA VAL A 160 -7.44 4.88 -20.77
C VAL A 160 -8.04 3.99 -19.68
N VAL A 161 -7.31 3.81 -18.58
CA VAL A 161 -7.79 3.04 -17.41
C VAL A 161 -9.03 3.67 -16.80
N SER A 162 -9.12 5.00 -16.74
CA SER A 162 -10.31 5.68 -16.19
C SER A 162 -11.59 5.38 -16.99
N LYS A 163 -11.48 5.10 -18.30
CA LYS A 163 -12.60 4.68 -19.15
C LYS A 163 -13.00 3.22 -18.94
N MET A 164 -12.06 2.37 -18.52
CA MET A 164 -12.34 0.97 -18.18
C MET A 164 -13.04 0.86 -16.81
N LYS A 165 -12.77 1.80 -15.91
CA LYS A 165 -13.49 1.97 -14.65
C LYS A 165 -14.83 2.69 -14.87
N GLY A 166 -15.74 2.58 -13.92
CA GLY A 166 -17.07 3.16 -14.00
C GLY A 166 -17.99 2.62 -12.91
N GLU A 167 -19.26 2.98 -12.96
CA GLU A 167 -20.25 2.50 -12.00
C GLU A 167 -20.53 1.00 -12.19
N GLU A 168 -20.82 0.32 -11.08
CA GLU A 168 -21.14 -1.11 -11.08
C GLU A 168 -22.37 -1.42 -11.94
N GLY A 169 -22.31 -2.51 -12.70
CA GLY A 169 -23.38 -2.94 -13.60
C GLY A 169 -23.43 -2.19 -14.93
N THR A 170 -22.66 -1.12 -15.12
CA THR A 170 -22.50 -0.48 -16.43
C THR A 170 -21.55 -1.28 -17.31
N THR A 171 -21.65 -1.14 -18.63
CA THR A 171 -20.78 -1.83 -19.59
C THR A 171 -19.71 -0.91 -20.15
N VAL A 172 -18.60 -1.50 -20.60
CA VAL A 172 -17.58 -0.86 -21.43
C VAL A 172 -17.39 -1.65 -22.72
N ASP A 173 -17.39 -0.95 -23.85
CA ASP A 173 -17.08 -1.56 -25.15
C ASP A 173 -15.58 -1.39 -25.45
N MET A 174 -14.90 -2.50 -25.73
CA MET A 174 -13.48 -2.53 -26.02
C MET A 174 -13.20 -3.30 -27.31
N SER A 175 -12.28 -2.79 -28.12
CA SER A 175 -11.70 -3.52 -29.24
C SER A 175 -10.26 -3.89 -28.89
N LEU A 176 -9.98 -5.19 -28.87
CA LEU A 176 -8.68 -5.77 -28.59
C LEU A 176 -8.04 -6.25 -29.90
N LEU A 177 -6.74 -6.03 -30.05
CA LEU A 177 -5.96 -6.62 -31.14
C LEU A 177 -5.22 -7.83 -30.57
N ARG A 178 -5.57 -9.02 -31.06
CA ARG A 178 -4.92 -10.29 -30.74
C ARG A 178 -4.25 -10.81 -32.00
N ASP A 179 -2.92 -10.88 -31.97
CA ASP A 179 -2.09 -11.11 -33.15
C ASP A 179 -2.41 -10.11 -34.28
N THR A 180 -3.23 -10.51 -35.26
CA THR A 180 -3.68 -9.67 -36.38
C THR A 180 -5.19 -9.46 -36.43
N GLU A 181 -5.94 -10.05 -35.50
CA GLU A 181 -7.40 -10.01 -35.48
C GLU A 181 -7.92 -9.00 -34.45
N VAL A 182 -8.94 -8.25 -34.84
CA VAL A 182 -9.65 -7.34 -33.93
C VAL A 182 -10.81 -8.12 -33.31
N ILE A 183 -10.83 -8.14 -31.99
CA ILE A 183 -11.83 -8.79 -31.15
C ILE A 183 -12.58 -7.71 -30.40
N ASP A 184 -13.87 -7.58 -30.67
CA ASP A 184 -14.74 -6.67 -29.92
C ASP A 184 -15.35 -7.40 -28.73
N VAL A 185 -15.24 -6.78 -27.54
CA VAL A 185 -15.80 -7.30 -26.29
C VAL A 185 -16.58 -6.20 -25.59
N THR A 186 -17.75 -6.57 -25.07
CA THR A 186 -18.54 -5.73 -24.15
C THR A 186 -18.42 -6.32 -22.76
N ILE A 187 -17.86 -5.56 -21.83
CA ILE A 187 -17.54 -6.04 -20.48
C ILE A 187 -18.40 -5.30 -19.46
N THR A 188 -19.14 -6.03 -18.63
CA THR A 188 -19.89 -5.44 -17.50
C THR A 188 -18.95 -5.16 -16.33
N ARG A 189 -18.91 -3.92 -15.86
CA ARG A 189 -18.10 -3.53 -14.71
C ARG A 189 -18.68 -4.13 -13.43
N LYS A 190 -17.83 -4.72 -12.61
CA LYS A 190 -18.17 -5.17 -11.25
C LYS A 190 -17.15 -4.68 -10.24
N GLU A 191 -17.45 -4.79 -8.96
CA GLU A 191 -16.43 -4.60 -7.93
C GLU A 191 -15.34 -5.68 -8.06
N ILE A 192 -14.08 -5.24 -8.12
CA ILE A 192 -12.91 -6.06 -8.30
C ILE A 192 -12.02 -5.92 -7.09
N GLU A 193 -11.61 -7.04 -6.52
CA GLU A 193 -10.51 -7.08 -5.56
C GLU A 193 -9.18 -7.14 -6.31
N THR A 194 -8.25 -6.28 -5.92
CA THR A 194 -6.88 -6.33 -6.40
C THR A 194 -6.17 -7.51 -5.72
N PRO A 195 -5.51 -8.41 -6.46
CA PRO A 195 -4.71 -9.46 -5.85
C PRO A 195 -3.51 -8.88 -5.10
N THR A 196 -3.46 -9.11 -3.80
CA THR A 196 -2.39 -8.62 -2.89
C THR A 196 -1.58 -9.77 -2.29
N VAL A 197 -2.16 -10.98 -2.34
CA VAL A 197 -1.54 -12.22 -1.89
C VAL A 197 -1.38 -13.17 -3.07
N GLN A 198 -0.19 -13.74 -3.20
CA GLN A 198 0.09 -14.85 -4.11
C GLN A 198 0.63 -16.01 -3.29
N SER A 199 0.09 -17.21 -3.49
CA SER A 199 0.51 -18.38 -2.73
C SER A 199 0.81 -19.56 -3.63
N LYS A 200 1.65 -20.48 -3.13
CA LYS A 200 1.93 -21.76 -3.76
C LYS A 200 2.66 -22.72 -2.83
N MET A 201 2.60 -24.01 -3.15
CA MET A 201 3.38 -25.04 -2.48
C MET A 201 4.75 -25.17 -3.17
N LEU A 202 5.83 -25.08 -2.39
CA LEU A 202 7.15 -25.54 -2.80
C LEU A 202 7.18 -27.07 -2.66
N GLU A 203 6.81 -27.75 -3.75
CA GLU A 203 6.42 -29.17 -3.70
C GLU A 203 7.51 -30.12 -3.20
N LYS A 204 8.78 -29.84 -3.53
CA LYS A 204 9.91 -30.69 -3.14
C LYS A 204 10.15 -30.64 -1.63
N GLU A 205 9.97 -29.47 -1.02
CA GLU A 205 10.22 -29.22 0.39
C GLU A 205 8.95 -29.34 1.26
N LYS A 206 7.76 -29.39 0.62
CA LYS A 206 6.45 -29.30 1.28
C LYS A 206 6.33 -28.04 2.16
N ILE A 207 6.84 -26.92 1.66
CA ILE A 207 6.77 -25.62 2.32
C ILE A 207 5.76 -24.74 1.59
N GLY A 208 4.82 -24.16 2.33
CA GLY A 208 3.93 -23.13 1.80
C GLY A 208 4.72 -21.84 1.58
N TYR A 209 4.50 -21.19 0.45
CA TYR A 209 5.06 -19.87 0.15
C TYR A 209 3.92 -18.90 -0.10
N ILE A 210 3.92 -17.77 0.62
CA ILE A 210 2.96 -16.69 0.45
C ILE A 210 3.72 -15.39 0.27
N ARG A 211 3.51 -14.71 -0.85
CA ARG A 211 4.01 -13.35 -1.11
C ARG A 211 2.89 -12.35 -0.89
N ILE A 212 3.19 -11.29 -0.13
CA ILE A 212 2.23 -10.21 0.14
C ILE A 212 2.81 -8.92 -0.45
N SER A 213 2.14 -8.33 -1.44
CA SER A 213 2.62 -7.12 -2.13
C SER A 213 2.24 -5.82 -1.42
N GLY A 214 1.17 -5.84 -0.63
CA GLY A 214 0.64 -4.72 0.14
C GLY A 214 -0.32 -5.22 1.23
N PHE A 215 -0.71 -4.33 2.13
CA PHE A 215 -1.75 -4.62 3.12
C PHE A 215 -2.95 -3.71 2.86
N GLU A 216 -3.92 -4.21 2.11
CA GLU A 216 -5.15 -3.54 1.75
C GLU A 216 -6.34 -4.16 2.50
N GLY A 217 -7.54 -3.59 2.33
CA GLY A 217 -8.75 -4.10 2.98
C GLY A 217 -9.09 -5.56 2.65
N VAL A 218 -8.69 -6.03 1.47
CA VAL A 218 -8.91 -7.41 0.97
C VAL A 218 -7.83 -8.40 1.41
N THR A 219 -6.68 -7.92 1.89
CA THR A 219 -5.47 -8.75 2.07
C THR A 219 -5.64 -9.81 3.15
N ALA A 220 -6.34 -9.51 4.24
CA ALA A 220 -6.51 -10.47 5.34
C ALA A 220 -7.31 -11.72 4.91
N GLU A 221 -8.38 -11.55 4.13
CA GLU A 221 -9.16 -12.68 3.60
C GLU A 221 -8.42 -13.43 2.49
N GLN A 222 -7.69 -12.73 1.61
CA GLN A 222 -6.81 -13.37 0.62
C GLN A 222 -5.70 -14.20 1.30
N PHE A 223 -5.08 -13.66 2.35
CA PHE A 223 -4.09 -14.38 3.16
C PHE A 223 -4.70 -15.60 3.83
N LYS A 224 -5.90 -15.47 4.39
CA LYS A 224 -6.60 -16.56 5.03
C LYS A 224 -6.86 -17.70 4.06
N SER A 225 -7.43 -17.39 2.91
CA SER A 225 -7.73 -18.36 1.85
C SER A 225 -6.46 -19.07 1.36
N ALA A 226 -5.39 -18.30 1.14
CA ALA A 226 -4.09 -18.83 0.75
C ALA A 226 -3.49 -19.79 1.80
N LEU A 227 -3.56 -19.43 3.09
CA LEU A 227 -3.04 -20.27 4.16
C LEU A 227 -3.87 -21.57 4.30
N GLU A 228 -5.19 -21.47 4.28
CA GLU A 228 -6.10 -22.64 4.36
C GLU A 228 -5.88 -23.59 3.17
N GLU A 229 -5.64 -23.08 1.97
CA GLU A 229 -5.32 -23.91 0.80
C GLU A 229 -3.99 -24.67 0.98
N LEU A 230 -2.97 -24.00 1.51
CA LEU A 230 -1.67 -24.62 1.79
C LEU A 230 -1.77 -25.67 2.90
N GLU A 231 -2.57 -25.39 3.93
CA GLU A 231 -2.95 -26.32 5.01
C GLU A 231 -3.61 -27.59 4.48
N GLN A 232 -4.57 -27.43 3.56
CA GLN A 232 -5.23 -28.57 2.90
C GLN A 232 -4.26 -29.38 2.03
N LYS A 233 -3.24 -28.74 1.46
CA LYS A 233 -2.17 -29.41 0.70
C LYS A 233 -1.08 -30.01 1.60
N GLY A 234 -1.14 -29.82 2.91
CA GLY A 234 -0.30 -30.49 3.91
C GLY A 234 1.12 -29.92 4.02
N GLU A 235 1.24 -28.60 3.94
CA GLU A 235 2.49 -27.89 4.22
C GLU A 235 3.08 -28.25 5.61
N LYS A 236 4.40 -28.32 5.65
CA LYS A 236 5.22 -28.65 6.83
C LYS A 236 5.90 -27.43 7.43
N GLY A 237 5.88 -26.32 6.72
CA GLY A 237 6.38 -25.02 7.15
C GLY A 237 5.91 -23.95 6.19
N LEU A 238 6.16 -22.69 6.52
CA LEU A 238 5.67 -21.53 5.80
C LEU A 238 6.77 -20.50 5.58
N ILE A 239 6.79 -19.90 4.40
CA ILE A 239 7.58 -18.72 4.07
C ILE A 239 6.62 -17.59 3.72
N ILE A 240 6.71 -16.48 4.45
CA ILE A 240 6.01 -15.24 4.13
C ILE A 240 7.01 -14.27 3.49
N ASP A 241 6.79 -13.88 2.24
CA ASP A 241 7.62 -12.91 1.53
C ASP A 241 7.03 -11.50 1.58
N LEU A 242 7.70 -10.63 2.34
CA LEU A 242 7.39 -9.20 2.49
C LEU A 242 8.41 -8.30 1.78
N ARG A 243 9.31 -8.86 0.96
CA ARG A 243 10.31 -8.08 0.22
C ARG A 243 9.62 -7.13 -0.77
N GLY A 244 9.99 -5.85 -0.71
CA GLY A 244 9.37 -4.82 -1.55
C GLY A 244 7.99 -4.34 -1.07
N ASN A 245 7.44 -4.89 0.01
CA ASN A 245 6.15 -4.48 0.55
C ASN A 245 6.30 -3.25 1.46
N GLY A 246 5.84 -2.09 0.99
CA GLY A 246 5.92 -0.82 1.73
C GLY A 246 4.97 -0.70 2.94
N GLY A 247 4.12 -1.69 3.18
CA GLY A 247 3.11 -1.71 4.23
C GLY A 247 1.70 -1.51 3.68
N GLY A 248 0.85 -0.84 4.45
CA GLY A 248 -0.58 -0.74 4.18
C GLY A 248 -1.36 -0.63 5.49
N ARG A 249 -2.59 -1.12 5.56
CA ARG A 249 -3.45 -0.94 6.72
C ARG A 249 -2.98 -1.77 7.93
N LEU A 250 -3.09 -1.17 9.10
CA LEU A 250 -2.72 -1.82 10.36
C LEU A 250 -3.71 -2.93 10.76
N ASP A 251 -5.00 -2.72 10.52
CA ASP A 251 -6.05 -3.69 10.83
C ASP A 251 -5.87 -5.00 10.05
N ALA A 252 -5.58 -4.93 8.75
CA ALA A 252 -5.28 -6.10 7.93
C ALA A 252 -4.12 -6.93 8.51
N VAL A 253 -3.03 -6.29 8.93
CA VAL A 253 -1.90 -6.98 9.59
C VAL A 253 -2.29 -7.58 10.93
N VAL A 254 -3.07 -6.86 11.73
CA VAL A 254 -3.54 -7.33 13.04
C VAL A 254 -4.41 -8.57 12.87
N ASP A 255 -5.33 -8.58 11.91
CA ASP A 255 -6.21 -9.72 11.63
C ASP A 255 -5.42 -10.94 11.13
N MET A 256 -4.43 -10.71 10.25
CA MET A 256 -3.54 -11.78 9.80
C MET A 256 -2.71 -12.36 10.94
N LEU A 257 -2.13 -11.51 11.79
CA LEU A 257 -1.33 -11.95 12.94
C LEU A 257 -2.17 -12.59 14.05
N ASP A 258 -3.44 -12.21 14.21
CA ASP A 258 -4.34 -12.82 15.20
C ASP A 258 -4.49 -14.33 14.97
N ARG A 259 -4.42 -14.75 13.70
CA ARG A 259 -4.46 -16.17 13.31
C ARG A 259 -3.15 -16.92 13.53
N MET A 260 -2.04 -16.20 13.64
CA MET A 260 -0.71 -16.80 13.70
C MET A 260 -0.12 -16.81 15.11
N LEU A 261 -0.36 -15.75 15.88
CA LEU A 261 0.31 -15.51 17.16
C LEU A 261 -0.45 -16.12 18.33
N PRO A 262 0.25 -16.50 19.41
CA PRO A 262 -0.39 -16.76 20.69
C PRO A 262 -0.95 -15.47 21.29
N LYS A 263 -1.84 -15.64 22.29
CA LYS A 263 -2.49 -14.52 22.98
C LYS A 263 -1.46 -13.51 23.53
N GLY A 264 -1.64 -12.24 23.17
CA GLY A 264 -0.80 -11.13 23.67
C GLY A 264 -0.83 -9.91 22.78
N VAL A 265 0.13 -8.99 22.95
CA VAL A 265 0.22 -7.74 22.17
C VAL A 265 0.83 -8.02 20.81
N ILE A 266 0.15 -7.62 19.74
CA ILE A 266 0.68 -7.59 18.36
C ILE A 266 1.55 -6.35 18.15
N VAL A 267 1.01 -5.19 18.52
CA VAL A 267 1.66 -3.90 18.34
C VAL A 267 1.03 -2.90 19.30
N SER A 268 1.82 -1.95 19.79
CA SER A 268 1.32 -0.84 20.59
C SER A 268 1.68 0.49 19.95
N THR A 269 0.87 1.52 20.19
CA THR A 269 1.11 2.88 19.68
C THR A 269 1.34 3.85 20.82
N LYS A 270 1.94 5.00 20.52
CA LYS A 270 2.08 6.11 21.47
C LYS A 270 1.96 7.45 20.76
N THR A 271 0.96 8.21 21.16
CA THR A 271 0.69 9.58 20.68
C THR A 271 1.56 10.60 21.41
N LYS A 272 1.54 11.84 20.92
CA LYS A 272 2.21 13.00 21.56
C LYS A 272 1.81 13.20 23.04
N GLU A 273 0.58 12.86 23.44
CA GLU A 273 0.12 12.97 24.83
C GLU A 273 0.58 11.80 25.72
N GLY A 274 1.32 10.83 25.16
CA GLY A 274 1.73 9.62 25.85
C GLY A 274 0.63 8.57 25.97
N LYS A 275 -0.56 8.82 25.42
CA LYS A 275 -1.66 7.84 25.29
C LYS A 275 -1.46 6.98 24.06
N GLY A 276 -1.95 5.76 24.06
CA GLY A 276 -1.78 4.82 22.95
C GLY A 276 -2.78 3.68 23.00
N GLU A 277 -2.79 2.88 21.94
CA GLU A 277 -3.60 1.68 21.82
C GLU A 277 -2.70 0.45 21.79
N GLU A 278 -3.20 -0.66 22.34
CA GLU A 278 -2.60 -1.99 22.16
C GLU A 278 -3.53 -2.82 21.29
N TYR A 279 -3.00 -3.30 20.18
CA TYR A 279 -3.66 -4.30 19.35
C TYR A 279 -3.18 -5.66 19.82
N LYS A 280 -4.11 -6.60 20.00
CA LYS A 280 -3.83 -7.87 20.68
C LYS A 280 -4.31 -9.05 19.85
N SER A 281 -3.49 -10.09 19.83
CA SER A 281 -3.94 -11.41 19.42
C SER A 281 -4.80 -12.03 20.53
N SER A 282 -5.93 -12.58 20.12
CA SER A 282 -6.83 -13.43 20.89
C SER A 282 -6.20 -14.78 21.23
N GLY A 283 -5.30 -15.28 20.39
CA GLY A 283 -4.63 -16.58 20.50
C GLY A 283 -5.54 -17.78 20.26
N LYS A 284 -6.69 -17.59 19.59
CA LYS A 284 -7.65 -18.66 19.25
C LYS A 284 -7.12 -19.60 18.18
N GLU A 285 -6.39 -19.06 17.22
CA GLU A 285 -5.63 -19.76 16.19
C GLU A 285 -4.15 -19.44 16.41
N GLN A 286 -3.28 -20.40 16.09
CA GLN A 286 -1.83 -20.23 16.18
C GLN A 286 -1.19 -21.06 15.09
N PHE A 287 -0.18 -20.50 14.43
CA PHE A 287 0.63 -21.26 13.48
C PHE A 287 1.79 -21.91 14.25
N ASP A 288 1.82 -23.24 14.28
CA ASP A 288 2.71 -24.04 15.13
C ASP A 288 3.81 -24.79 14.35
N LYS A 289 3.90 -24.57 13.04
CA LYS A 289 4.92 -25.13 12.16
C LYS A 289 6.08 -24.14 11.93
N PRO A 290 7.25 -24.61 11.50
CA PRO A 290 8.37 -23.75 11.10
C PRO A 290 7.99 -22.61 10.16
N LEU A 291 8.40 -21.39 10.50
CA LEU A 291 8.06 -20.17 9.78
C LEU A 291 9.31 -19.32 9.52
N ALA A 292 9.48 -18.85 8.29
CA ALA A 292 10.41 -17.77 7.96
C ALA A 292 9.67 -16.60 7.31
N VAL A 293 10.16 -15.39 7.56
CA VAL A 293 9.67 -14.16 6.91
C VAL A 293 10.82 -13.52 6.14
N LEU A 294 10.67 -13.39 4.83
CA LEU A 294 11.62 -12.70 3.98
C LEU A 294 11.38 -11.19 4.04
N ILE A 295 12.43 -10.43 4.34
CA ILE A 295 12.40 -8.96 4.41
C ILE A 295 13.56 -8.34 3.64
N ASN A 296 13.39 -7.11 3.19
CA ASN A 296 14.48 -6.30 2.65
C ASN A 296 14.33 -4.81 3.01
N GLY A 297 15.25 -3.97 2.52
CA GLY A 297 15.22 -2.52 2.78
C GLY A 297 13.97 -1.78 2.29
N ASN A 298 13.11 -2.43 1.50
CA ASN A 298 11.82 -1.89 1.04
C ASN A 298 10.62 -2.46 1.83
N SER A 299 10.84 -3.42 2.73
CA SER A 299 9.84 -3.87 3.69
C SER A 299 9.63 -2.77 4.74
N ALA A 300 8.44 -2.16 4.79
CA ALA A 300 8.19 -1.01 5.64
C ALA A 300 6.84 -1.08 6.37
N SER A 301 6.74 -0.36 7.50
CA SER A 301 5.48 -0.07 8.18
C SER A 301 4.70 -1.33 8.60
N ALA A 302 3.53 -1.61 8.02
CA ALA A 302 2.74 -2.81 8.30
C ALA A 302 3.55 -4.11 8.12
N SER A 303 4.43 -4.17 7.11
CA SER A 303 5.36 -5.30 6.92
C SER A 303 6.28 -5.48 8.14
N GLU A 304 6.70 -4.38 8.76
CA GLU A 304 7.57 -4.40 9.94
C GLU A 304 6.77 -4.70 11.22
N VAL A 305 5.50 -4.33 11.29
CA VAL A 305 4.60 -4.82 12.35
C VAL A 305 4.47 -6.35 12.26
N PHE A 306 4.18 -6.87 11.06
CA PHE A 306 4.10 -8.31 10.81
C PHE A 306 5.38 -9.03 11.19
N ALA A 307 6.50 -8.68 10.55
CA ALA A 307 7.79 -9.31 10.77
C ALA A 307 8.27 -9.15 12.23
N GLY A 308 8.11 -7.96 12.81
CA GLY A 308 8.52 -7.66 14.17
C GLY A 308 7.75 -8.47 15.20
N ALA A 309 6.45 -8.70 15.00
CA ALA A 309 5.65 -9.54 15.88
C ALA A 309 6.06 -11.01 15.80
N ILE A 310 6.17 -11.56 14.59
CA ILE A 310 6.65 -12.94 14.38
C ILE A 310 8.01 -13.17 15.06
N GLN A 311 8.95 -12.24 14.87
CA GLN A 311 10.29 -12.30 15.47
C GLN A 311 10.24 -12.18 17.00
N ASP A 312 9.44 -11.26 17.53
CA ASP A 312 9.38 -11.01 18.98
C ASP A 312 8.76 -12.18 19.74
N TYR A 313 7.74 -12.81 19.18
CA TYR A 313 7.14 -14.03 19.73
C TYR A 313 8.03 -15.26 19.52
N GLY A 314 9.02 -15.20 18.63
CA GLY A 314 9.94 -16.30 18.34
C GLY A 314 9.28 -17.47 17.60
N ILE A 315 8.13 -17.25 16.95
CA ILE A 315 7.44 -18.29 16.18
C ILE A 315 8.01 -18.44 14.77
N GLY A 316 8.84 -17.49 14.32
CA GLY A 316 9.55 -17.58 13.04
C GLY A 316 10.81 -16.73 13.02
N LYS A 317 11.62 -16.92 11.99
CA LYS A 317 12.88 -16.17 11.78
C LYS A 317 12.78 -15.20 10.61
N LEU A 318 13.38 -14.03 10.76
CA LEU A 318 13.54 -13.07 9.69
C LEU A 318 14.77 -13.40 8.84
N VAL A 319 14.62 -13.43 7.53
CA VAL A 319 15.68 -13.75 6.56
C VAL A 319 15.77 -12.63 5.53
N GLY A 320 16.98 -12.20 5.16
CA GLY A 320 17.21 -11.18 4.14
C GLY A 320 18.06 -10.03 4.65
N THR A 321 17.60 -8.79 4.46
CA THR A 321 18.34 -7.57 4.87
C THR A 321 17.53 -6.73 5.85
N THR A 322 18.17 -5.77 6.51
CA THR A 322 17.47 -4.85 7.42
C THR A 322 16.30 -4.14 6.73
N SER A 323 15.16 -4.05 7.40
CA SER A 323 13.95 -3.39 6.89
C SER A 323 14.05 -1.86 6.88
N PHE A 324 13.06 -1.17 6.32
CA PHE A 324 13.10 0.27 6.07
C PHE A 324 13.20 1.15 7.33
N GLY A 325 12.51 0.78 8.42
CA GLY A 325 12.48 1.53 9.67
C GLY A 325 11.38 2.59 9.74
N LYS A 326 10.18 2.31 9.24
CA LYS A 326 9.03 3.23 9.37
C LYS A 326 8.20 2.89 10.61
N GLY A 327 8.72 3.24 11.78
CA GLY A 327 8.08 3.06 13.11
C GLY A 327 7.01 4.07 13.52
N ILE A 328 6.30 4.69 12.57
CA ILE A 328 5.33 5.77 12.82
C ILE A 328 4.00 5.50 12.12
N VAL A 329 2.93 5.98 12.75
CA VAL A 329 1.55 5.83 12.30
C VAL A 329 1.06 7.14 11.72
N GLN A 330 0.41 7.07 10.55
CA GLN A 330 -0.34 8.18 10.01
C GLN A 330 -1.84 8.03 10.30
N THR A 331 -2.49 9.12 10.65
CA THR A 331 -3.96 9.21 10.71
C THR A 331 -4.44 10.10 9.59
N VAL A 332 -5.50 9.67 8.90
CA VAL A 332 -6.13 10.44 7.84
C VAL A 332 -7.40 11.09 8.40
N PHE A 333 -7.46 12.41 8.32
CA PHE A 333 -8.59 13.23 8.76
C PHE A 333 -9.33 13.74 7.53
N LYS A 334 -10.53 13.20 7.28
CA LYS A 334 -11.41 13.68 6.22
C LYS A 334 -11.97 15.06 6.59
N LEU A 335 -12.01 15.97 5.62
CA LEU A 335 -12.56 17.31 5.75
C LEU A 335 -13.95 17.39 5.10
N ASP A 336 -14.72 18.43 5.47
CA ASP A 336 -16.12 18.59 5.05
C ASP A 336 -16.28 18.80 3.54
N ASP A 337 -15.26 19.34 2.87
CA ASP A 337 -15.20 19.54 1.43
C ASP A 337 -14.82 18.26 0.64
N GLY A 338 -14.63 17.14 1.34
CA GLY A 338 -14.24 15.85 0.77
C GLY A 338 -12.74 15.68 0.57
N SER A 339 -11.93 16.70 0.86
CA SER A 339 -10.46 16.57 0.93
C SER A 339 -10.02 15.89 2.23
N ALA A 340 -8.72 15.66 2.40
CA ALA A 340 -8.22 15.04 3.62
C ALA A 340 -6.82 15.54 4.01
N VAL A 341 -6.51 15.40 5.29
CA VAL A 341 -5.18 15.67 5.84
C VAL A 341 -4.64 14.37 6.44
N LYS A 342 -3.48 13.92 5.97
CA LYS A 342 -2.73 12.80 6.55
C LYS A 342 -1.64 13.37 7.46
N LEU A 343 -1.62 12.94 8.71
CA LEU A 343 -0.63 13.40 9.70
C LEU A 343 0.03 12.23 10.40
N THR A 344 1.32 12.35 10.69
CA THR A 344 1.99 11.48 11.66
C THR A 344 1.49 11.81 13.06
N THR A 345 0.80 10.88 13.70
CA THR A 345 0.14 11.09 15.00
C THR A 345 0.73 10.27 16.13
N SER A 346 1.38 9.15 15.80
CA SER A 346 1.90 8.21 16.78
C SER A 346 3.19 7.54 16.33
N GLU A 347 3.99 7.10 17.29
CA GLU A 347 4.97 6.03 17.09
C GLU A 347 4.30 4.68 17.34
N TYR A 348 4.85 3.59 16.79
CA TYR A 348 4.46 2.24 17.18
C TYR A 348 5.66 1.40 17.65
N PHE A 349 5.34 0.37 18.44
CA PHE A 349 6.29 -0.50 19.09
C PHE A 349 5.89 -1.95 18.88
N THR A 350 6.89 -2.78 18.61
CA THR A 350 6.76 -4.24 18.53
C THR A 350 6.35 -4.85 19.89
N PRO A 351 5.96 -6.13 19.97
CA PRO A 351 5.53 -6.76 21.23
C PRO A 351 6.53 -6.63 22.38
N LYS A 352 7.84 -6.63 22.11
CA LYS A 352 8.91 -6.40 23.11
C LYS A 352 9.21 -4.91 23.35
N GLY A 353 8.41 -4.01 22.83
CA GLY A 353 8.54 -2.57 23.03
C GLY A 353 9.64 -1.92 22.18
N ARG A 354 10.12 -2.56 21.10
CA ARG A 354 11.13 -1.94 20.23
C ARG A 354 10.51 -0.84 19.37
N ASN A 355 11.05 0.37 19.44
CA ASN A 355 10.82 1.43 18.44
C ASN A 355 11.82 1.24 17.29
N ILE A 356 11.29 0.94 16.10
CA ILE A 356 12.06 0.67 14.89
C ILE A 356 12.24 1.89 13.99
N HIS A 357 11.69 3.05 14.37
CA HIS A 357 11.73 4.25 13.53
C HIS A 357 13.17 4.70 13.27
N GLY A 358 13.52 4.86 11.99
CA GLY A 358 14.86 5.20 11.52
C GLY A 358 15.90 4.09 11.68
N LYS A 359 15.52 2.89 12.11
CA LYS A 359 16.43 1.76 12.37
C LYS A 359 16.11 0.51 11.57
N GLY A 360 14.82 0.19 11.41
CA GLY A 360 14.37 -1.07 10.84
C GLY A 360 14.52 -2.26 11.79
N LEU A 361 14.07 -3.40 11.30
CA LEU A 361 14.23 -4.72 11.89
C LEU A 361 15.47 -5.37 11.29
N LYS A 362 16.38 -5.82 12.14
CA LYS A 362 17.51 -6.65 11.72
C LYS A 362 17.02 -8.09 11.49
N PRO A 363 17.37 -8.73 10.37
CA PRO A 363 17.06 -10.14 10.15
C PRO A 363 17.82 -11.04 11.13
N ASP A 364 17.23 -12.18 11.48
CA ASP A 364 17.90 -13.23 12.27
C ASP A 364 18.96 -13.95 11.43
N VAL A 365 18.73 -14.04 10.12
CA VAL A 365 19.65 -14.59 9.12
C VAL A 365 19.85 -13.57 8.02
N GLU A 366 20.97 -12.86 8.08
CA GLU A 366 21.35 -11.85 7.11
C GLU A 366 21.86 -12.49 5.82
N VAL A 367 21.25 -12.13 4.69
CA VAL A 367 21.63 -12.57 3.34
C VAL A 367 21.26 -11.48 2.34
N GLU A 368 22.26 -10.95 1.64
CA GLU A 368 22.07 -9.99 0.56
C GLU A 368 21.62 -10.72 -0.72
N LEU A 369 20.78 -10.08 -1.52
CA LEU A 369 20.45 -10.59 -2.84
C LEU A 369 21.67 -10.45 -3.75
N ASP A 370 22.00 -11.49 -4.51
CA ASP A 370 23.14 -11.45 -5.44
C ASP A 370 23.01 -10.26 -6.41
N GLU A 371 24.10 -9.50 -6.60
CA GLU A 371 24.08 -8.23 -7.35
C GLU A 371 23.56 -8.38 -8.80
N GLU A 372 23.86 -9.51 -9.44
CA GLU A 372 23.40 -9.80 -10.80
C GLU A 372 21.91 -10.15 -10.85
N LEU A 373 21.34 -10.66 -9.76
CA LEU A 373 19.90 -10.90 -9.63
C LEU A 373 19.15 -9.63 -9.30
N ALA A 374 19.74 -8.72 -8.50
CA ALA A 374 19.16 -7.42 -8.19
C ALA A 374 18.90 -6.55 -9.44
N LYS A 375 19.56 -6.84 -10.57
CA LYS A 375 19.36 -6.18 -11.87
C LYS A 375 18.27 -6.82 -12.73
N LYS A 376 17.69 -7.95 -12.31
CA LYS A 376 16.66 -8.67 -13.07
C LYS A 376 15.26 -8.26 -12.61
N ILE A 377 14.35 -8.13 -13.56
CA ILE A 377 12.93 -7.85 -13.28
C ILE A 377 12.25 -9.09 -12.69
N ASN A 378 12.55 -10.27 -13.24
CA ASN A 378 12.04 -11.55 -12.78
C ASN A 378 13.21 -12.45 -12.38
N ILE A 379 13.21 -12.86 -11.11
CA ILE A 379 14.17 -13.82 -10.56
C ILE A 379 13.45 -15.16 -10.46
N LYS A 380 14.03 -16.20 -11.05
CA LYS A 380 13.51 -17.56 -10.86
C LYS A 380 13.80 -17.97 -9.42
N GLU A 381 12.87 -18.67 -8.80
CA GLU A 381 13.00 -19.10 -7.40
C GLU A 381 14.22 -19.97 -7.13
N SER A 382 14.61 -20.79 -8.12
CA SER A 382 15.85 -21.59 -8.07
C SER A 382 17.11 -20.73 -7.96
N ASP A 383 17.05 -19.50 -8.47
CA ASP A 383 18.17 -18.58 -8.53
C ASP A 383 18.13 -17.60 -7.35
N ASP A 384 16.98 -17.38 -6.71
CA ASP A 384 16.80 -16.46 -5.58
C ASP A 384 17.49 -16.98 -4.32
N ASN A 385 18.73 -16.55 -4.12
CA ASN A 385 19.57 -16.96 -2.99
C ASN A 385 18.94 -16.63 -1.61
N GLN A 386 18.15 -15.57 -1.49
CA GLN A 386 17.46 -15.25 -0.24
C GLN A 386 16.30 -16.23 0.03
N LEU A 387 15.52 -16.56 -1.01
CA LEU A 387 14.46 -17.57 -0.90
C LEU A 387 15.05 -18.94 -0.57
N GLN A 388 16.12 -19.36 -1.24
CA GLN A 388 16.82 -20.61 -0.91
C GLN A 388 17.28 -20.61 0.54
N LYS A 389 17.79 -19.48 1.04
CA LYS A 389 18.19 -19.37 2.45
C LYS A 389 17.00 -19.49 3.42
N ALA A 390 15.85 -18.93 3.07
CA ALA A 390 14.63 -19.09 3.88
C ALA A 390 14.13 -20.53 3.90
N ILE A 391 14.23 -21.24 2.76
CA ILE A 391 13.94 -22.69 2.67
C ILE A 391 14.85 -23.47 3.64
N ASP A 392 16.17 -23.26 3.57
CA ASP A 392 17.13 -23.92 4.47
C ASP A 392 16.78 -23.67 5.95
N VAL A 393 16.41 -22.42 6.27
CA VAL A 393 16.04 -22.03 7.64
C VAL A 393 14.80 -22.76 8.12
N VAL A 394 13.76 -22.84 7.29
CA VAL A 394 12.52 -23.54 7.61
C VAL A 394 12.77 -25.05 7.75
N GLN A 395 13.53 -25.66 6.83
CA GLN A 395 13.88 -27.08 6.91
C GLN A 395 14.69 -27.42 8.16
N GLY A 396 15.68 -26.59 8.51
CA GLY A 396 16.48 -26.78 9.73
C GLY A 396 15.70 -26.55 11.04
N MET A 397 14.46 -26.06 10.99
CA MET A 397 13.54 -25.99 12.12
C MET A 397 12.55 -27.17 12.17
N MET A 398 12.50 -28.01 11.13
CA MET A 398 11.71 -29.25 11.11
C MET A 398 12.46 -30.45 11.71
N GLU A 399 13.79 -30.39 11.72
CA GLU A 399 14.70 -31.36 12.35
C GLU A 399 14.72 -31.19 13.88
#